data_AF-A0A0Q4LRK0-F1
#
_entry.id   AF-A0A0Q4LRK0-F1
#
_cell.length_a   1.000
_cell.length_b   1.000
_cell.length_c   1.000
_cell.angle_alpha   90.00
_cell.angle_beta   90.00
_cell.angle_gamma   90.00
#
_symmetry.space_group_name_H-M   'P 1'
#
loop_
_entity.id
_entity.type
_entity.pdbx_description
1 polymer ?
#
loop_
_entity_poly.entity_id
_entity_poly.type
_entity_poly.pdbx_seq_one_letter_code
_entity_poly.pdbx_strand_id
1 'polypeptide(L)'
;MPSAVAYFTNARLIVAPVSPTPSGIMLAHSPRWFGKSVKKPILAAAIADAMAAATSPLPDLIPEQAKRNFIPFQDAAGVKNFKTFMRDAHCVDLDSDGARVTLTPLTNLGPSNGFEPNDGDAVTVPATDSDAVAGTLLHLLGLRPAPSA
;
A
#
# COMPACT_ATOMS: atom_id res chain seq x y z
N MET A 1 -1.74 -5.69 -14.48
CA MET A 1 -0.43 -5.63 -13.82
C MET A 1 -0.69 -5.80 -12.33
N PRO A 2 0.11 -6.61 -11.60
CA PRO A 2 -0.04 -6.74 -10.16
C PRO A 2 0.31 -5.41 -9.47
N SER A 3 -0.59 -4.96 -8.60
CA SER A 3 -0.40 -3.72 -7.85
C SER A 3 -0.72 -3.96 -6.37
N ALA A 4 -0.03 -3.24 -5.50
CA ALA A 4 -0.27 -3.24 -4.07
C ALA A 4 -0.17 -1.81 -3.54
N VAL A 5 -0.77 -1.56 -2.38
CA VAL A 5 -0.62 -0.30 -1.66
C VAL A 5 -0.17 -0.57 -0.25
N ALA A 6 0.66 0.32 0.26
CA ALA A 6 1.13 0.28 1.63
C ALA A 6 0.84 1.59 2.35
N TYR A 7 0.39 1.48 3.60
CA TYR A 7 0.15 2.61 4.47
C TYR A 7 0.97 2.48 5.75
N PHE A 8 1.49 3.59 6.26
CA PHE A 8 1.92 3.68 7.64
C PHE A 8 1.10 4.74 8.37
N THR A 9 0.34 4.31 9.37
CA THR A 9 -0.50 5.19 10.19
C THR A 9 -0.71 4.56 11.56
N ASN A 10 -0.87 5.37 12.60
CA ASN A 10 -1.11 4.89 13.97
C ASN A 10 -0.12 3.80 14.43
N ALA A 11 1.17 3.97 14.09
CA ALA A 11 2.25 3.02 14.37
C ALA A 11 2.08 1.61 13.76
N ARG A 12 1.22 1.47 12.76
CA ARG A 12 0.98 0.23 12.02
C ARG A 12 1.34 0.39 10.55
N LEU A 13 2.08 -0.58 10.04
CA LEU A 13 2.30 -0.77 8.61
C LEU A 13 1.19 -1.66 8.07
N ILE A 14 0.54 -1.25 7.00
CA ILE A 14 -0.54 -1.98 6.34
C ILE A 14 -0.11 -2.22 4.90
N VAL A 15 -0.30 -3.44 4.39
CA VAL A 15 -0.06 -3.80 2.98
C VAL A 15 -1.34 -4.45 2.46
N ALA A 16 -1.76 -4.06 1.27
CA ALA A 16 -2.98 -4.55 0.64
C ALA A 16 -2.79 -4.76 -0.87
N PRO A 17 -3.33 -5.85 -1.46
CA PRO A 17 -3.50 -5.95 -2.90
C PRO A 17 -4.37 -4.82 -3.44
N VAL A 18 -4.10 -4.39 -4.69
CA VAL A 18 -4.94 -3.47 -5.46
C VAL A 18 -5.37 -4.16 -6.74
N SER A 19 -6.67 -4.42 -6.86
CA SER A 19 -7.24 -5.17 -7.99
C SER A 19 -8.16 -4.29 -8.83
N PRO A 20 -8.20 -4.49 -10.16
CA PRO A 20 -9.15 -3.79 -11.01
C PRO A 20 -10.55 -4.33 -10.83
N THR A 21 -11.53 -3.48 -11.13
CA THR A 21 -12.94 -3.86 -11.29
C THR A 21 -13.36 -3.80 -12.76
N PRO A 22 -14.50 -4.40 -13.16
CA PRO A 22 -15.02 -4.29 -14.53
C PRO A 22 -15.19 -2.85 -15.01
N SER A 23 -15.52 -1.91 -14.12
CA SER A 23 -15.62 -0.48 -14.44
C SER A 23 -14.27 0.24 -14.58
N GLY A 24 -13.15 -0.45 -14.34
CA GLY A 24 -11.80 0.11 -14.43
C GLY A 24 -11.33 0.82 -13.15
N ILE A 25 -12.12 0.79 -12.07
CA ILE A 25 -11.70 1.32 -10.77
C ILE A 25 -10.70 0.35 -10.13
N MET A 26 -9.58 0.87 -9.64
CA MET A 26 -8.61 0.13 -8.84
C MET A 26 -9.01 0.15 -7.37
N LEU A 27 -9.13 -1.03 -6.75
CA LEU A 27 -9.58 -1.16 -5.38
C LEU A 27 -8.53 -1.87 -4.53
N ALA A 28 -8.08 -1.18 -3.49
CA ALA A 28 -7.31 -1.81 -2.41
C ALA A 28 -8.24 -2.69 -1.55
N HIS A 29 -7.81 -3.90 -1.22
CA HIS A 29 -8.63 -4.84 -0.44
C HIS A 29 -7.80 -5.75 0.47
N SER A 30 -8.46 -6.53 1.33
CA SER A 30 -7.82 -7.56 2.17
C SER A 30 -6.53 -7.10 2.91
N PRO A 31 -6.56 -5.97 3.65
CA PRO A 31 -5.35 -5.42 4.26
C PRO A 31 -4.75 -6.35 5.31
N ARG A 32 -3.43 -6.52 5.27
CA ARG A 32 -2.64 -7.15 6.31
C ARG A 32 -1.83 -6.09 7.05
N TRP A 33 -1.78 -6.18 8.37
CA TRP A 33 -1.08 -5.18 9.19
C TRP A 33 0.07 -5.78 10.01
N PHE A 34 1.01 -4.92 10.33
CA PHE A 34 2.20 -5.20 11.11
C PHE A 34 2.51 -4.04 12.06
N GLY A 35 3.22 -4.32 13.16
CA GLY A 35 3.79 -3.26 13.98
C GLY A 35 5.00 -2.60 13.31
N LYS A 36 5.40 -1.42 13.81
CA LYS A 36 6.57 -0.65 13.33
C LYS A 36 7.89 -1.43 13.18
N SER A 37 8.06 -2.51 13.93
CA SER A 37 9.30 -3.32 13.95
C SER A 37 9.21 -4.60 13.11
N VAL A 38 8.36 -4.63 12.08
CA VAL A 38 8.27 -5.78 11.18
C VAL A 38 9.65 -6.14 10.60
N LYS A 39 9.96 -7.43 10.57
CA LYS A 39 11.21 -7.92 9.98
C LYS A 39 11.11 -7.88 8.46
N LYS A 40 12.18 -7.45 7.81
CA LYS A 40 12.25 -7.29 6.34
C LYS A 40 11.79 -8.54 5.57
N PRO A 41 12.20 -9.78 5.91
CA PRO A 41 11.74 -10.97 5.18
C PRO A 41 10.23 -11.23 5.31
N ILE A 42 9.63 -10.88 6.46
CA ILE A 42 8.18 -11.04 6.67
C ILE A 42 7.42 -10.03 5.81
N LEU A 43 7.92 -8.79 5.74
CA LEU A 43 7.33 -7.77 4.88
C LEU A 43 7.48 -8.11 3.40
N ALA A 44 8.64 -8.60 2.97
CA ALA A 44 8.89 -9.04 1.60
C ALA A 44 7.89 -10.12 1.18
N ALA A 45 7.67 -11.14 2.02
CA ALA A 45 6.66 -12.17 1.78
C ALA A 45 5.24 -11.58 1.69
N ALA A 46 4.89 -10.65 2.58
CA ALA A 46 3.58 -10.01 2.56
C ALA A 46 3.31 -9.17 1.30
N ILE A 47 4.34 -8.49 0.77
CA ILE A 47 4.25 -7.75 -0.49
C ILE A 47 4.05 -8.74 -1.65
N ALA A 48 4.80 -9.84 -1.68
CA ALA A 48 4.65 -10.86 -2.71
C ALA A 48 3.24 -11.48 -2.68
N ASP A 49 2.72 -11.81 -1.50
CA ASP A 49 1.36 -12.33 -1.31
C ASP A 49 0.31 -11.32 -1.81
N ALA A 50 0.48 -10.03 -1.49
CA ALA A 50 -0.42 -8.97 -1.94
C ALA A 50 -0.40 -8.84 -3.47
N MET A 51 0.78 -8.80 -4.09
CA MET A 51 0.92 -8.74 -5.54
C MET A 51 0.28 -9.96 -6.22
N ALA A 52 0.48 -11.16 -5.68
CA ALA A 52 -0.16 -12.37 -6.23
C ALA A 52 -1.69 -12.30 -6.15
N ALA A 53 -2.24 -11.76 -5.06
CA ALA A 53 -3.68 -11.59 -4.86
C ALA A 53 -4.30 -10.50 -5.75
N ALA A 54 -3.51 -9.54 -6.23
CA ALA A 54 -3.93 -8.42 -7.07
C ALA A 54 -4.30 -8.80 -8.53
N THR A 55 -4.21 -10.09 -8.88
CA THR A 55 -4.41 -10.58 -10.25
C THR A 55 -5.86 -10.90 -10.60
N SER A 56 -6.73 -11.01 -9.60
CA SER A 56 -8.14 -11.37 -9.79
C SER A 56 -9.03 -10.13 -9.74
N PRO A 57 -9.86 -9.86 -10.77
CA PRO A 57 -10.77 -8.72 -10.74
C PRO A 57 -11.76 -8.81 -9.58
N LEU A 58 -12.04 -7.68 -8.94
CA LEU A 58 -13.09 -7.54 -7.95
C LEU A 58 -14.40 -7.11 -8.61
N PRO A 59 -15.58 -7.45 -8.03
CA PRO A 59 -16.83 -6.89 -8.50
C PRO A 59 -16.86 -5.37 -8.30
N ASP A 60 -17.57 -4.66 -9.18
CA ASP A 60 -17.87 -3.24 -8.97
C ASP A 60 -18.61 -3.05 -7.64
N LEU A 61 -18.24 -2.01 -6.90
CA LEU A 61 -18.88 -1.69 -5.63
C LEU A 61 -20.20 -0.94 -5.88
N ILE A 62 -21.28 -1.42 -5.26
CA ILE A 62 -22.49 -0.60 -5.14
C ILE A 62 -22.27 0.54 -4.12
N PRO A 63 -23.02 1.65 -4.17
CA PRO A 63 -22.78 2.83 -3.33
C PRO A 63 -22.69 2.54 -1.82
N GLU A 64 -23.46 1.57 -1.32
CA GLU A 64 -23.41 1.15 0.09
C GLU A 64 -22.11 0.45 0.45
N GLN A 65 -21.57 -0.37 -0.46
CA GLN A 65 -20.29 -1.05 -0.28
C GLN A 65 -19.13 -0.06 -0.40
N ALA A 66 -19.20 0.90 -1.33
CA ALA A 66 -18.19 1.93 -1.50
C ALA A 66 -17.93 2.71 -0.19
N LYS A 67 -18.99 3.05 0.55
CA LYS A 67 -18.90 3.72 1.86
C LYS A 67 -18.19 2.89 2.93
N ARG A 68 -18.21 1.56 2.80
CA ARG A 68 -17.69 0.60 3.80
C ARG A 68 -16.39 -0.06 3.38
N ASN A 69 -15.98 0.09 2.12
CA ASN A 69 -14.79 -0.55 1.55
C ASN A 69 -13.51 -0.23 2.36
N PHE A 70 -13.43 0.96 2.95
CA PHE A 70 -12.25 1.37 3.70
C PHE A 70 -12.27 0.98 5.19
N ILE A 71 -13.36 0.39 5.70
CA ILE A 71 -13.46 -0.05 7.11
C ILE A 71 -12.35 -1.05 7.48
N PRO A 72 -12.04 -2.08 6.66
CA PRO A 72 -10.94 -3.00 6.96
C PRO A 72 -9.59 -2.31 7.16
N PHE A 73 -9.34 -1.19 6.47
CA PHE A 73 -8.10 -0.42 6.64
C PHE A 73 -8.11 0.38 7.95
N GLN A 74 -9.26 0.90 8.36
CA GLN A 74 -9.43 1.55 9.66
C GLN A 74 -9.21 0.55 10.81
N ASP A 75 -9.77 -0.65 10.69
CA ASP A 75 -9.59 -1.74 11.66
C ASP A 75 -8.13 -2.21 11.70
N ALA A 76 -7.50 -2.37 10.53
CA ALA A 76 -6.08 -2.71 10.39
C ALA A 76 -5.18 -1.63 11.02
N ALA A 77 -5.54 -0.35 10.90
CA ALA A 77 -4.86 0.77 11.56
C ALA A 77 -5.21 0.88 13.06
N GLY A 78 -6.27 0.23 13.54
CA GLY A 78 -6.76 0.35 14.91
C GLY A 78 -7.38 1.72 15.21
N VAL A 79 -8.03 2.33 14.23
CA VAL A 79 -8.67 3.65 14.34
C VAL A 79 -10.17 3.56 14.08
N LYS A 80 -10.95 4.47 14.69
CA LYS A 80 -12.42 4.41 14.64
C LYS A 80 -13.05 5.02 13.38
N ASN A 81 -12.29 5.82 12.62
CA ASN A 81 -12.83 6.52 11.46
C ASN A 81 -11.73 6.93 10.48
N PHE A 82 -12.16 7.25 9.25
CA PHE A 82 -11.30 7.65 8.15
C PHE A 82 -10.50 8.93 8.43
N LYS A 83 -11.09 9.91 9.12
CA LYS A 83 -10.40 11.16 9.46
C LYS A 83 -9.17 10.91 10.32
N THR A 84 -9.28 10.00 11.30
CA THR A 84 -8.14 9.59 12.14
C THR A 84 -7.11 8.80 11.35
N PHE A 85 -7.54 7.92 10.44
CA PHE A 85 -6.63 7.21 9.53
C PHE A 85 -5.77 8.20 8.74
N MET A 86 -6.43 9.16 8.09
CA MET A 86 -5.81 10.11 7.16
C MET A 86 -4.94 11.17 7.83
N ARG A 87 -5.08 11.42 9.13
CA ARG A 87 -4.36 12.53 9.79
C ARG A 87 -2.84 12.40 9.65
N ASP A 88 -2.33 11.19 9.84
CA ASP A 88 -0.89 10.91 9.91
C ASP A 88 -0.47 9.78 8.95
N ALA A 89 -1.30 9.48 7.94
CA ALA A 89 -1.03 8.39 7.02
C ALA A 89 0.05 8.76 6.00
N HIS A 90 1.05 7.91 5.90
CA HIS A 90 1.97 7.83 4.78
C HIS A 90 1.49 6.73 3.83
N CYS A 91 1.56 6.95 2.53
CA CYS A 91 1.11 6.02 1.52
C CYS A 91 2.20 5.80 0.46
N VAL A 92 2.36 4.56 0.03
CA VAL A 92 3.23 4.17 -1.07
C VAL A 92 2.46 3.19 -1.95
N ASP A 93 2.34 3.51 -3.23
CA ASP A 93 1.83 2.59 -4.25
C ASP A 93 2.98 1.74 -4.79
N LEU A 94 2.67 0.48 -5.11
CA LEU A 94 3.60 -0.48 -5.67
C LEU A 94 3.00 -1.05 -6.95
N ASP A 95 3.69 -0.88 -8.07
CA ASP A 95 3.28 -1.40 -9.37
C ASP A 95 4.36 -2.30 -9.96
N SER A 96 3.95 -3.47 -10.47
CA SER A 96 4.85 -4.43 -11.10
C SER A 96 4.62 -4.53 -12.61
N ASP A 97 5.69 -4.40 -13.38
CA ASP A 97 5.71 -4.72 -14.81
C ASP A 97 6.15 -6.17 -15.11
N GLY A 98 6.38 -6.95 -14.05
CA GLY A 98 6.88 -8.33 -14.12
C GLY A 98 8.39 -8.46 -13.98
N ALA A 99 9.17 -7.46 -14.41
CA ALA A 99 10.63 -7.44 -14.25
C ALA A 99 11.06 -6.53 -13.09
N ARG A 100 10.30 -5.47 -12.83
CA ARG A 100 10.60 -4.43 -11.86
C ARG A 100 9.36 -4.10 -11.04
N VAL A 101 9.60 -3.61 -9.83
CA VAL A 101 8.58 -3.02 -8.97
C VAL A 101 8.93 -1.54 -8.82
N THR A 102 7.99 -0.68 -9.19
CA THR A 102 8.07 0.76 -8.94
C THR A 102 7.30 1.06 -7.66
N LEU A 103 7.96 1.72 -6.72
CA LEU A 103 7.39 2.19 -5.47
C LEU A 103 7.25 3.71 -5.55
N THR A 104 6.02 4.20 -5.56
CA THR A 104 5.72 5.63 -5.66
C THR A 104 5.19 6.11 -4.32
N PRO A 105 5.89 6.99 -3.60
CA PRO A 105 5.32 7.63 -2.42
C PRO A 105 4.22 8.61 -2.81
N LEU A 106 3.17 8.71 -1.99
CA LEU A 106 2.07 9.64 -2.21
C LEU A 106 2.04 10.71 -1.11
N THR A 107 1.78 11.95 -1.53
CA THR A 107 1.54 13.09 -0.65
C THR A 107 0.12 13.00 -0.09
N ASN A 108 -0.01 13.04 1.22
CA ASN A 108 -1.30 13.06 1.89
C ASN A 108 -1.89 14.46 1.90
N LEU A 109 -3.01 14.65 1.20
CA LEU A 109 -3.73 15.92 1.08
C LEU A 109 -4.90 16.03 2.08
N GLY A 110 -4.99 15.08 3.02
CA GLY A 110 -6.01 15.02 4.06
C GLY A 110 -7.28 14.28 3.64
N PRO A 111 -8.26 14.15 4.56
CA PRO A 111 -9.42 13.28 4.39
C PRO A 111 -10.39 13.70 3.28
N SER A 112 -10.33 14.95 2.81
CA SER A 112 -11.19 15.44 1.74
C SER A 112 -10.58 15.25 0.35
N ASN A 113 -9.24 15.23 0.26
CA ASN A 113 -8.52 15.24 -1.00
C ASN A 113 -7.75 13.93 -1.26
N GLY A 114 -7.59 13.09 -0.24
CA GLY A 114 -6.94 11.79 -0.37
C GLY A 114 -5.43 11.92 -0.49
N PHE A 115 -4.87 11.22 -1.48
CA PHE A 115 -3.45 11.13 -1.73
C PHE A 115 -3.15 11.50 -3.19
N GLU A 116 -1.99 12.12 -3.41
CA GLU A 116 -1.50 12.48 -4.74
C GLU A 116 -0.11 11.87 -4.97
N PRO A 117 0.15 11.20 -6.11
CA PRO A 117 1.47 10.64 -6.42
C PRO A 117 2.57 11.70 -6.40
N ASN A 118 3.70 11.34 -5.79
CA ASN A 118 4.93 12.12 -5.89
C ASN A 118 5.93 11.34 -6.75
N ASP A 119 5.78 11.44 -8.07
CA ASP A 119 6.58 10.71 -9.05
C ASP A 119 8.07 11.08 -9.00
N GLY A 120 8.41 12.26 -8.47
CA GLY A 120 9.80 12.71 -8.31
C GLY A 120 10.61 11.86 -7.33
N ASP A 121 9.93 11.19 -6.40
CA ASP A 121 10.53 10.33 -5.38
C ASP A 121 10.25 8.84 -5.63
N ALA A 122 9.72 8.49 -6.81
CA ALA A 122 9.47 7.10 -7.17
C ALA A 122 10.79 6.31 -7.31
N VAL A 123 10.82 5.09 -6.77
CA VAL A 123 12.00 4.23 -6.81
C VAL A 123 11.64 2.91 -7.50
N THR A 124 12.41 2.54 -8.52
CA THR A 124 12.21 1.28 -9.26
C THR A 124 13.32 0.28 -8.94
N VAL A 125 12.93 -0.89 -8.42
CA VAL A 125 13.84 -1.98 -8.07
C VAL A 125 13.54 -3.24 -8.89
N PRO A 126 14.50 -4.16 -9.09
CA PRO A 126 14.22 -5.45 -9.71
C PRO A 126 13.18 -6.24 -8.90
N ALA A 127 12.19 -6.83 -9.58
CA ALA A 127 11.14 -7.63 -8.92
C ALA A 127 11.70 -8.91 -8.26
N THR A 128 12.86 -9.38 -8.72
CA THR A 128 13.59 -10.52 -8.15
C THR A 128 14.27 -10.21 -6.82
N ASP A 129 14.46 -8.92 -6.49
CA ASP A 129 15.09 -8.48 -5.25
C ASP A 129 14.02 -8.06 -4.23
N SER A 130 13.34 -9.05 -3.66
CA SER A 130 12.27 -8.85 -2.67
C SER A 130 12.75 -8.14 -1.40
N ASP A 131 14.05 -8.29 -1.08
CA ASP A 131 14.70 -7.63 0.03
C ASP A 131 14.89 -6.13 -0.24
N ALA A 132 15.27 -5.74 -1.47
CA ALA A 132 15.34 -4.35 -1.90
C ALA A 132 13.94 -3.70 -1.96
N VAL A 133 12.92 -4.42 -2.46
CA VAL A 133 11.52 -3.93 -2.46
C VAL A 133 11.08 -3.60 -1.03
N ALA A 134 11.23 -4.54 -0.09
CA ALA A 134 10.82 -4.34 1.29
C ALA A 134 11.65 -3.25 1.99
N GLY A 135 12.96 -3.18 1.72
CA GLY A 135 13.83 -2.13 2.26
C GLY A 135 13.43 -0.73 1.77
N THR A 136 13.19 -0.60 0.47
CA THR A 136 12.74 0.64 -0.18
C THR A 136 11.39 1.09 0.36
N LEU A 137 10.43 0.16 0.51
CA LEU A 137 9.13 0.48 1.09
C LEU A 137 9.26 1.06 2.50
N LEU A 138 10.08 0.43 3.36
CA LEU A 138 10.30 0.91 4.72
C LEU A 138 10.98 2.27 4.75
N HIS A 139 11.87 2.54 3.79
CA HIS A 139 12.50 3.85 3.65
C HIS A 139 11.48 4.93 3.25
N LEU A 140 10.70 4.69 2.18
CA LEU A 140 9.71 5.65 1.67
C LEU A 140 8.61 5.96 2.70
N LEU A 141 8.29 5.00 3.58
CA LEU A 141 7.36 5.21 4.71
C LEU A 141 8.01 5.87 5.94
N GLY A 142 9.29 6.26 5.87
CA GLY A 142 10.01 6.91 6.97
C GLY A 142 10.33 5.98 8.16
N LEU A 143 10.25 4.66 7.97
CA LEU A 143 10.48 3.66 9.01
C LEU A 143 11.93 3.22 9.11
N ARG A 144 12.74 3.47 8.07
CA ARG A 144 14.16 3.15 8.01
C ARG A 144 14.94 4.23 7.24
N PRO A 145 16.24 4.37 7.52
CA PRO A 145 17.12 5.18 6.66
C PRO A 145 17.16 4.60 5.24
N ALA A 146 17.61 5.43 4.29
CA ALA A 146 17.77 5.01 2.90
C ALA A 146 18.61 3.72 2.82
N PRO A 147 18.23 2.76 1.97
CA PRO A 147 19.08 1.60 1.73
C PRO A 147 20.44 2.09 1.20
N SER A 148 21.54 1.66 1.83
CA SER A 148 22.88 1.96 1.33
C SER A 148 23.03 1.41 -0.08
N ALA A 149 23.45 2.27 -1.01
CA ALA A 149 23.75 1.92 -2.40
C ALA A 149 24.92 0.95 -2.51
#